data_AF-A0AAD4SAE8-F1
#
_entry.id   AF-A0AAD4SAE8-F1
#
_cell.length_a   1.000
_cell.length_b   1.000
_cell.length_c   1.000
_cell.angle_alpha   90.00
_cell.angle_beta   90.00
_cell.angle_gamma   90.00
#
_symmetry.space_group_name_H-M   'P 1'
#
loop_
_entity.id
_entity.type
_entity.pdbx_description
1 polymer ?
#
loop_
_entity_poly.entity_id
_entity_poly.type
_entity_poly.pdbx_seq_one_letter_code
_entity_poly.pdbx_strand_id
1 'polypeptide(L)'
;MSQVIGPGDPADIYKANTGKSKVVLDMHYYNLYDNSFENMSTQENIDFLYRNRKFQMDSLNAADGPLLFIGEWVNEFGRGGSTEDYRNFGRAQLDVYGSASFGWAYWSFKNVNNHWSFQWNINQNYLRL
;
A
#
# COMPACT_ATOMS: atom_id res chain seq x y z
N MET A 1 -0.06 -6.62 -21.53
CA MET A 1 -1.40 -6.01 -21.56
C MET A 1 -1.80 -5.78 -20.11
N SER A 2 -2.18 -4.57 -19.73
CA SER A 2 -2.69 -4.24 -18.38
C SER A 2 -4.18 -3.94 -18.51
N GLN A 3 -4.98 -4.40 -17.56
CA GLN A 3 -6.43 -4.19 -17.54
C GLN A 3 -6.82 -3.63 -16.17
N VAL A 4 -7.46 -2.47 -16.15
CA VAL A 4 -8.03 -1.90 -14.93
C VAL A 4 -9.32 -2.66 -14.63
N ILE A 5 -9.38 -3.29 -13.47
CA ILE A 5 -10.62 -3.88 -12.94
C ILE A 5 -11.23 -2.81 -12.02
N GLY A 6 -12.54 -2.57 -12.17
CA GLY A 6 -13.27 -1.53 -11.44
C GLY A 6 -13.31 -1.78 -9.92
N PRO A 7 -14.14 -1.04 -9.16
CA PRO A 7 -14.15 -1.04 -7.68
C PRO A 7 -14.65 -2.35 -7.03
N GLY A 8 -14.66 -3.47 -7.77
CA GLY A 8 -15.02 -4.78 -7.26
C GLY A 8 -13.96 -5.34 -6.28
N ASP A 9 -14.25 -6.51 -5.72
CA ASP A 9 -13.30 -7.18 -4.85
C ASP A 9 -12.05 -7.54 -5.66
N PRO A 10 -10.83 -7.15 -5.26
CA PRO A 10 -9.61 -7.58 -5.94
C PRO A 10 -9.52 -9.10 -6.12
N ALA A 11 -10.13 -9.88 -5.23
CA ALA A 11 -10.22 -11.35 -5.38
C ALA A 11 -11.04 -11.79 -6.60
N ASP A 12 -11.88 -10.93 -7.19
CA ASP A 12 -12.60 -11.21 -8.43
C ASP A 12 -11.65 -11.42 -9.61
N ILE A 13 -10.42 -10.90 -9.56
CA ILE A 13 -9.42 -11.19 -10.59
C ILE A 13 -9.07 -12.69 -10.65
N TYR A 14 -9.15 -13.40 -9.54
CA TYR A 14 -8.92 -14.84 -9.49
C TYR A 14 -10.03 -15.63 -10.17
N LYS A 15 -11.23 -15.04 -10.30
CA LYS A 15 -12.36 -15.60 -11.04
C LYS A 15 -12.26 -15.32 -12.55
N ALA A 16 -11.45 -14.33 -12.96
CA ALA A 16 -11.30 -13.93 -14.36
C ALA A 16 -10.46 -14.90 -15.22
N ASN A 17 -9.97 -16.01 -14.62
CA ASN A 17 -9.24 -17.08 -15.31
C ASN A 17 -8.04 -16.58 -16.15
N THR A 18 -7.36 -15.54 -15.66
CA THR A 18 -6.22 -14.87 -16.31
C THR A 18 -4.95 -15.73 -16.40
N GLY A 19 -4.97 -16.92 -15.78
CA GLY A 19 -3.81 -17.77 -15.58
C GLY A 19 -2.94 -17.31 -14.40
N LYS A 20 -2.17 -18.24 -13.83
CA LYS A 20 -1.36 -18.00 -12.62
C LYS A 20 0.13 -17.88 -12.89
N SER A 21 0.57 -18.23 -14.11
CA SER A 21 1.97 -18.20 -14.50
C SER A 21 2.26 -16.93 -15.31
N LYS A 22 3.34 -16.24 -14.95
CA LYS A 22 3.78 -14.98 -15.60
C LYS A 22 2.75 -13.85 -15.51
N VAL A 23 1.95 -13.87 -14.44
CA VAL A 23 0.94 -12.85 -14.11
C VAL A 23 1.20 -12.37 -12.68
N VAL A 24 1.06 -11.06 -12.47
CA VAL A 24 1.18 -10.39 -11.16
C VAL A 24 -0.04 -9.48 -11.02
N LEU A 25 -0.65 -9.48 -9.83
CA LEU A 25 -1.68 -8.53 -9.45
C LEU A 25 -1.00 -7.28 -8.85
N ASP A 26 -1.17 -6.13 -9.50
CA ASP A 26 -0.68 -4.84 -9.02
C ASP A 26 -1.78 -4.10 -8.24
N MET A 27 -1.53 -3.83 -6.96
CA MET A 27 -2.42 -3.13 -6.05
C MET A 27 -1.84 -1.78 -5.64
N HIS A 28 -2.66 -0.74 -5.69
CA HIS A 28 -2.29 0.62 -5.31
C HIS A 28 -3.02 1.04 -4.04
N TYR A 29 -2.28 1.49 -3.04
CA TYR A 29 -2.83 1.78 -1.71
C TYR A 29 -2.47 3.17 -1.22
N TYR A 30 -3.53 3.97 -0.99
CA TYR A 30 -3.44 5.33 -0.46
C TYR A 30 -4.39 5.48 0.73
N ASN A 31 -3.92 5.96 1.90
CA ASN A 31 -4.80 6.43 2.98
C ASN A 31 -5.24 7.88 2.69
N LEU A 32 -5.70 8.11 1.46
CA LEU A 32 -6.04 9.42 0.91
C LEU A 32 -7.24 9.24 -0.04
N TYR A 33 -7.83 10.36 -0.46
CA TYR A 33 -8.89 10.42 -1.49
C TYR A 33 -10.25 9.82 -1.11
N ASP A 34 -10.39 9.36 0.13
CA ASP A 34 -11.67 9.02 0.74
C ASP A 34 -11.86 9.88 2.01
N ASN A 35 -13.04 10.49 2.14
CA ASN A 35 -13.37 11.40 3.24
C ASN A 35 -13.26 10.73 4.62
N SER A 36 -13.32 9.40 4.69
CA SER A 36 -13.10 8.65 5.92
C SER A 36 -11.69 8.87 6.48
N PHE A 37 -10.67 9.02 5.63
CA PHE A 37 -9.29 9.22 6.07
C PHE A 37 -9.01 10.64 6.60
N GLU A 38 -9.78 11.64 6.17
CA GLU A 38 -9.59 13.04 6.58
C GLU A 38 -9.75 13.24 8.10
N ASN A 39 -10.62 12.44 8.71
CA ASN A 39 -10.96 12.55 10.13
C ASN A 39 -10.22 11.54 11.02
N MET A 40 -9.46 10.61 10.43
CA MET A 40 -8.70 9.61 11.18
C MET A 40 -7.45 10.22 11.83
N SER A 41 -7.20 9.82 13.07
CA SER A 41 -5.90 9.97 13.74
C SER A 41 -4.82 9.11 13.07
N THR A 42 -3.55 9.35 13.41
CA THR A 42 -2.44 8.49 12.99
C THR A 42 -2.68 7.03 13.37
N GLN A 43 -3.12 6.78 14.61
CA GLN A 43 -3.34 5.42 15.08
C GLN A 43 -4.49 4.73 14.32
N GLU A 44 -5.57 5.45 14.01
CA GLU A 44 -6.65 4.89 13.19
C GLU A 44 -6.18 4.57 11.76
N ASN A 45 -5.31 5.40 11.19
CA ASN A 45 -4.68 5.13 9.90
C ASN A 45 -3.79 3.87 9.95
N ILE A 46 -3.00 3.70 11.01
CA ILE A 46 -2.17 2.50 11.24
C ILE A 46 -3.05 1.27 11.42
N ASP A 47 -4.08 1.36 12.27
CA ASP A 47 -5.04 0.29 12.52
C ASP A 47 -5.72 -0.15 11.22
N PHE A 48 -6.05 0.80 10.33
CA PHE A 48 -6.61 0.52 9.02
C PHE A 48 -5.66 -0.34 8.16
N LEU A 49 -4.34 -0.08 8.18
CA LEU A 49 -3.37 -0.90 7.45
C LEU A 49 -3.42 -2.35 7.92
N TYR A 50 -3.41 -2.59 9.22
CA TYR A 50 -3.41 -3.96 9.76
C TYR A 50 -4.76 -4.65 9.63
N ARG A 51 -5.88 -3.97 9.90
CA ARG A 51 -7.21 -4.60 9.87
C ARG A 51 -7.72 -4.83 8.45
N ASN A 52 -7.39 -3.95 7.51
CA ASN A 52 -7.94 -4.02 6.16
C ASN A 52 -6.90 -4.48 5.16
N ARG A 53 -5.79 -3.75 5.01
CA ARG A 53 -4.80 -4.05 3.95
C ARG A 53 -4.06 -5.34 4.21
N LYS A 54 -3.55 -5.55 5.41
CA LYS A 54 -2.85 -6.80 5.76
C LYS A 54 -3.78 -8.00 5.65
N PHE A 55 -5.01 -7.88 6.15
CA PHE A 55 -6.02 -8.93 6.00
C PHE A 55 -6.32 -9.27 4.53
N GLN A 56 -6.52 -8.25 3.69
CA GLN A 56 -6.74 -8.45 2.26
C GLN A 56 -5.53 -9.10 1.59
N MET A 57 -4.31 -8.63 1.88
CA MET A 57 -3.10 -9.23 1.32
C MET A 57 -2.89 -10.67 1.78
N ASP A 58 -3.15 -10.99 3.04
CA ASP A 58 -3.04 -12.36 3.55
C ASP A 58 -4.04 -13.29 2.86
N SER A 59 -5.28 -12.81 2.66
CA SER A 59 -6.29 -13.54 1.90
C SER A 59 -5.86 -13.76 0.45
N LEU A 60 -5.33 -12.72 -0.22
CA LEU A 60 -4.89 -12.80 -1.61
C LEU A 60 -3.64 -13.68 -1.79
N ASN A 61 -2.68 -13.61 -0.87
CA ASN A 61 -1.47 -14.43 -0.89
C ASN A 61 -1.77 -15.90 -0.59
N ALA A 62 -2.75 -16.19 0.27
CA ALA A 62 -3.17 -17.56 0.57
C ALA A 62 -4.02 -18.18 -0.54
N ALA A 63 -4.58 -17.36 -1.43
CA ALA A 63 -5.34 -17.84 -2.57
C ALA A 63 -4.41 -18.47 -3.62
N ASP A 64 -4.92 -19.48 -4.32
CA ASP A 64 -4.24 -20.09 -5.46
C ASP A 64 -4.38 -19.16 -6.69
N GLY A 65 -3.64 -18.05 -6.70
CA GLY A 65 -3.69 -16.97 -7.69
C GLY A 65 -2.30 -16.47 -8.12
N PRO A 66 -2.22 -15.43 -8.98
CA PRO A 66 -0.97 -14.74 -9.30
C PRO A 66 -0.29 -14.13 -8.07
N LEU A 67 1.00 -13.82 -8.19
CA LEU A 67 1.76 -13.13 -7.14
C LEU A 67 1.22 -11.69 -6.95
N LEU A 68 1.31 -11.20 -5.72
CA LEU A 68 0.79 -9.90 -5.32
C LEU A 68 1.91 -8.86 -5.22
N PHE A 69 1.73 -7.75 -5.92
CA PHE A 69 2.63 -6.60 -5.92
C PHE A 69 1.91 -5.36 -5.41
N ILE A 70 2.53 -4.62 -4.50
CA ILE A 70 2.03 -3.30 -4.10
C ILE A 70 2.76 -2.24 -4.90
N GLY A 71 2.28 -1.92 -6.10
CA GLY A 71 3.01 -1.08 -7.04
C GLY A 71 2.99 0.41 -6.73
N GLU A 72 2.03 0.86 -5.93
CA GLU A 72 1.98 2.26 -5.50
C GLU A 72 1.53 2.41 -4.05
N TRP A 73 2.32 3.16 -3.29
CA TRP A 73 1.99 3.68 -1.96
C TRP A 73 2.92 4.86 -1.64
N VAL A 74 2.49 5.72 -0.71
CA VAL A 74 3.21 6.92 -0.23
C VAL A 74 3.25 6.94 1.29
N ASN A 75 4.20 7.68 1.88
CA ASN A 75 4.20 7.95 3.32
C ASN A 75 3.34 9.19 3.64
N GLU A 76 2.18 9.30 3.00
CA GLU A 76 1.23 10.39 3.16
C GLU A 76 -0.15 9.81 3.48
N PHE A 77 -0.86 10.43 4.43
CA PHE A 77 -2.11 9.87 4.95
C PHE A 77 -3.01 10.94 5.55
N GLY A 78 -4.32 10.82 5.33
CA GLY A 78 -5.36 11.66 5.94
C GLY A 78 -4.97 13.15 6.00
N ARG A 79 -5.02 13.71 7.21
CA ARG A 79 -4.61 15.10 7.51
C ARG A 79 -3.13 15.26 7.85
N GLY A 80 -2.33 14.20 7.74
CA GLY A 80 -0.94 14.15 8.21
C GLY A 80 -0.81 14.13 9.74
N GLY A 81 0.44 14.16 10.19
CA GLY A 81 0.78 14.16 11.62
C GLY A 81 2.16 14.76 11.91
N SER A 82 2.65 14.54 13.13
CA SER A 82 4.01 14.89 13.51
C SER A 82 5.06 14.03 12.78
N THR A 83 6.34 14.40 12.86
CA THR A 83 7.45 13.55 12.35
C THR A 83 7.39 12.12 12.87
N GLU A 84 7.04 11.93 14.15
CA GLU A 84 6.96 10.60 14.75
C GLU A 84 5.73 9.82 14.27
N ASP A 85 4.62 10.52 14.01
CA ASP A 85 3.44 9.92 13.39
C ASP A 85 3.75 9.34 12.01
N TYR A 86 4.44 10.11 11.16
CA TYR A 86 4.87 9.62 9.84
C TYR A 86 5.87 8.46 9.92
N ARG A 87 6.77 8.44 10.91
CA ARG A 87 7.68 7.30 11.11
C ARG A 87 6.93 6.05 11.54
N ASN A 88 5.97 6.19 12.44
CA ASN A 88 5.16 5.07 12.91
C ASN A 88 4.25 4.54 11.79
N PHE A 89 3.64 5.43 11.01
CA PHE A 89 2.84 5.05 9.85
C PHE A 89 3.69 4.38 8.78
N GLY A 90 4.82 4.97 8.40
CA GLY A 90 5.75 4.40 7.43
C GLY A 90 6.30 3.03 7.85
N ARG A 91 6.60 2.82 9.15
CA ARG A 91 7.00 1.50 9.67
C ARG A 91 5.88 0.47 9.52
N ALA A 92 4.63 0.85 9.83
CA ALA A 92 3.48 -0.02 9.66
C ALA A 92 3.24 -0.35 8.18
N GLN A 93 3.41 0.61 7.27
CA GLN A 93 3.33 0.37 5.83
C GLN A 93 4.39 -0.63 5.36
N LEU A 94 5.65 -0.47 5.77
CA LEU A 94 6.73 -1.40 5.39
C LEU A 94 6.49 -2.81 5.92
N ASP A 95 6.02 -2.95 7.16
CA ASP A 95 5.66 -4.24 7.74
C ASP A 95 4.50 -4.91 6.98
N VAL A 96 3.44 -4.14 6.73
CA VAL A 96 2.25 -4.63 6.03
C VAL A 96 2.57 -4.96 4.56
N TYR A 97 3.09 -4.01 3.78
CA TYR A 97 3.38 -4.23 2.35
C TYR A 97 4.58 -5.14 2.09
N GLY A 98 5.49 -5.28 3.07
CA GLY A 98 6.56 -6.27 3.02
C GLY A 98 6.05 -7.72 2.96
N SER A 99 4.80 -7.99 3.35
CA SER A 99 4.19 -9.31 3.21
C SER A 99 3.65 -9.63 1.81
N ALA A 100 3.72 -8.71 0.84
CA ALA A 100 3.29 -8.97 -0.52
C ALA A 100 4.21 -9.99 -1.21
N SER A 101 3.64 -11.00 -1.88
CA SER A 101 4.39 -12.14 -2.43
C SER A 101 5.32 -11.80 -3.60
N PHE A 102 5.17 -10.63 -4.24
CA PHE A 102 6.05 -10.11 -5.28
C PHE A 102 6.84 -8.87 -4.85
N GLY A 103 6.59 -8.34 -3.65
CA GLY A 103 7.19 -7.11 -3.13
C GLY A 103 6.35 -5.84 -3.36
N TRP A 104 7.00 -4.69 -3.29
CA TRP A 104 6.36 -3.37 -3.35
C TRP A 104 7.22 -2.34 -4.08
N ALA A 105 6.60 -1.27 -4.54
CA ALA A 105 7.27 -0.09 -5.08
C ALA A 105 6.66 1.19 -4.49
N TYR A 106 7.54 2.10 -4.07
CA TYR A 106 7.14 3.38 -3.51
C TYR A 106 6.83 4.39 -4.61
N TRP A 107 5.71 5.08 -4.50
CA TRP A 107 5.34 6.18 -5.37
C TRP A 107 5.74 7.50 -4.72
N SER A 108 6.81 8.19 -5.12
CA SER A 108 7.73 7.98 -6.24
C SER A 108 9.17 8.16 -5.76
N PHE A 109 10.17 7.88 -6.60
CA PHE A 109 11.57 8.05 -6.20
C PHE A 109 11.89 9.50 -5.75
N LYS A 110 11.47 10.49 -6.55
CA LYS A 110 11.67 11.93 -6.31
C LYS A 110 10.37 12.70 -6.58
N ASN A 111 10.01 13.60 -5.69
CA ASN A 111 8.83 14.44 -5.79
C ASN A 111 9.06 15.80 -5.12
N VAL A 112 8.33 16.83 -5.52
CA VAL A 112 8.34 18.15 -4.88
C VAL A 112 7.68 18.13 -3.49
N ASN A 113 6.75 17.21 -3.27
CA ASN A 113 6.13 16.95 -1.98
C ASN A 113 6.96 15.91 -1.22
N ASN A 114 7.48 16.30 -0.06
CA ASN A 114 8.46 15.53 0.72
C ASN A 114 8.02 14.07 0.99
N HIS A 115 6.80 13.87 1.50
CA HIS A 115 6.27 12.54 1.80
C HIS A 115 5.87 11.70 0.58
N TRP A 116 5.94 12.27 -0.63
CA TRP A 116 5.78 11.56 -1.90
C TRP A 116 7.12 11.24 -2.56
N SER A 117 8.24 11.65 -1.93
CA SER A 117 9.59 11.35 -2.38
C SER A 117 10.21 10.28 -1.49
N PHE A 118 10.43 9.10 -2.07
CA PHE A 118 11.14 8.01 -1.40
C PHE A 118 12.54 8.46 -0.96
N GLN A 119 13.28 9.12 -1.85
CA GLN A 119 14.61 9.61 -1.55
C GLN A 119 14.60 10.56 -0.34
N TRP A 120 13.65 11.49 -0.27
CA TRP A 120 13.54 12.39 0.87
C TRP A 120 13.22 11.65 2.15
N ASN A 121 12.25 10.71 2.12
CA ASN A 121 11.87 9.92 3.28
C ASN A 121 13.05 9.12 3.87
N ILE A 122 13.88 8.50 3.01
CA ILE A 122 15.08 7.78 3.43
C ILE A 122 16.11 8.76 4.00
N ASN A 123 16.43 9.84 3.28
CA ASN A 123 17.44 10.81 3.70
C ASN A 123 17.09 11.51 5.02
N GLN A 124 15.80 11.74 5.30
CA GLN A 124 15.32 12.38 6.52
C GLN A 124 14.91 11.38 7.61
N ASN A 125 15.14 10.08 7.40
CA ASN A 125 14.82 9.01 8.36
C ASN A 125 13.33 8.94 8.74
N TYR A 126 12.44 9.22 7.79
CA TYR A 126 10.99 8.99 7.91
C TYR A 126 10.65 7.53 7.59
N LEU A 127 11.35 6.93 6.62
CA LEU A 127 11.33 5.50 6.34
C LEU A 127 12.70 4.89 6.64
N ARG A 128 12.70 3.69 7.21
CA ARG A 128 13.90 2.90 7.50
C ARG A 128 13.67 1.50 6.97
N LEU A 129 14.48 1.10 6.00
CA LEU A 129 14.44 -0.21 5.33
C LEU A 129 15.39 -1.19 6.01
#